data_AF-A0A848ZKW4-F1
#
_entry.id   AF-A0A848ZKW4-F1
#
_cell.length_a   1.000
_cell.length_b   1.000
_cell.length_c   1.000
_cell.angle_alpha   90.00
_cell.angle_beta   90.00
_cell.angle_gamma   90.00
#
_symmetry.space_group_name_H-M   'P 1'
#
loop_
_entity.id
_entity.type
_entity.pdbx_description
1 polymer ?
#
loop_
_entity_poly.entity_id
_entity_poly.type
_entity_poly.pdbx_seq_one_letter_code
_entity_poly.pdbx_strand_id
1 'polypeptide(L)'
;MAEGEKLIPINIEDEMKSAYIDYSMSVIVSRALPDVRDGLKPVHRRVLFGMHELGVRSTSAHKKSARIVGEVLGKYHPHGDTSVYDSMVRMAQEW
;
A
#
# COMPACT_ATOMS: atom_id res chain seq x y z
N MET A 1 24.98 -8.92 -36.54
CA MET A 1 23.73 -8.95 -35.76
C MET A 1 24.08 -9.62 -34.46
N ALA A 2 23.94 -8.92 -33.33
CA ALA A 2 24.57 -9.32 -32.08
C ALA A 2 24.09 -10.71 -31.62
N GLU A 3 25.02 -11.65 -31.51
CA GLU A 3 24.87 -12.87 -30.71
C GLU A 3 24.68 -12.42 -29.25
N GLY A 4 23.43 -12.39 -28.76
CA GLY A 4 23.21 -12.00 -27.37
C GLY A 4 21.76 -11.88 -26.90
N GLU A 5 20.79 -11.65 -27.78
CA GLU A 5 19.39 -11.57 -27.35
C GLU A 5 18.71 -12.94 -27.37
N LYS A 6 18.62 -13.56 -26.18
CA LYS A 6 17.81 -14.77 -25.98
C LYS A 6 16.34 -14.39 -25.95
N LEU A 7 15.70 -14.40 -27.12
CA LEU A 7 14.26 -14.18 -27.26
C LEU A 7 13.51 -15.40 -26.70
N ILE A 8 12.70 -15.18 -25.67
CA ILE A 8 11.81 -16.21 -25.10
C ILE A 8 10.42 -15.96 -25.68
N PRO A 9 9.90 -16.85 -26.55
CA PRO A 9 8.53 -16.71 -27.05
C PRO A 9 7.55 -16.97 -25.90
N ILE A 10 6.54 -16.10 -25.77
CA ILE A 10 5.49 -16.20 -24.75
C ILE A 10 4.14 -16.28 -25.46
N ASN A 11 3.30 -17.24 -25.05
CA ASN A 11 1.92 -17.34 -25.53
C ASN A 11 1.07 -16.25 -24.87
N ILE A 12 0.37 -15.46 -25.70
CA ILE A 12 -0.45 -14.34 -25.22
C ILE A 12 -1.59 -14.78 -24.30
N GLU A 13 -2.22 -15.93 -24.54
CA GLU A 13 -3.33 -16.42 -23.72
C GLU A 13 -2.84 -16.78 -22.30
N ASP A 14 -1.71 -17.48 -22.23
CA ASP A 14 -1.09 -17.88 -20.96
C ASP A 14 -0.59 -16.67 -20.17
N GLU A 15 0.03 -15.70 -20.84
CA GLU A 15 0.53 -14.47 -20.22
C GLU A 15 -0.63 -13.63 -19.67
N MET A 16 -1.68 -13.42 -20.48
CA MET A 16 -2.85 -12.65 -20.08
C MET A 16 -3.55 -13.26 -18.86
N LYS A 17 -3.70 -14.59 -18.84
CA LYS A 17 -4.30 -15.29 -17.70
C LYS A 17 -3.45 -15.16 -16.44
N SER A 18 -2.13 -15.32 -16.58
CA SER A 18 -1.20 -15.25 -15.45
C SER A 18 -1.14 -13.84 -14.86
N ALA A 19 -0.91 -12.83 -15.70
CA ALA A 19 -0.85 -11.43 -15.27
C ALA A 19 -2.17 -10.96 -14.64
N TYR A 20 -3.32 -11.39 -15.18
CA TYR A 20 -4.62 -11.06 -14.63
C TYR A 20 -4.81 -11.68 -13.23
N ILE A 21 -4.47 -12.95 -13.05
CA ILE A 21 -4.59 -13.64 -11.76
C ILE A 21 -3.65 -13.01 -10.73
N ASP A 22 -2.39 -12.74 -11.08
CA ASP A 22 -1.40 -12.17 -10.18
C ASP A 22 -1.83 -10.78 -9.68
N TYR A 23 -2.27 -9.91 -10.59
CA TYR A 23 -2.77 -8.61 -10.22
C TYR A 23 -4.05 -8.72 -9.36
N SER A 24 -5.01 -9.54 -9.78
CA SER A 24 -6.27 -9.72 -9.07
C SER A 24 -6.06 -10.23 -7.64
N MET A 25 -5.17 -11.21 -7.46
CA MET A 25 -4.83 -11.74 -6.14
C MET A 25 -4.12 -10.69 -5.27
N SER A 26 -3.20 -9.89 -5.86
CA SER A 26 -2.55 -8.79 -5.14
C SER A 26 -3.57 -7.77 -4.62
N VAL A 27 -4.60 -7.47 -5.42
CA VAL A 27 -5.67 -6.54 -5.06
C VAL A 27 -6.53 -7.12 -3.94
N ILE A 28 -6.98 -8.37 -4.08
CA ILE A 28 -7.87 -9.03 -3.11
C ILE A 28 -7.20 -9.11 -1.73
N VAL A 29 -5.98 -9.64 -1.69
CA VAL A 29 -5.31 -9.98 -0.42
C VAL A 29 -4.62 -8.76 0.20
N SER A 30 -3.96 -7.93 -0.62
CA SER A 30 -3.02 -6.92 -0.12
C SER A 30 -3.47 -5.47 -0.35
N ARG A 31 -4.73 -5.25 -0.75
CA ARG A 31 -5.23 -3.88 -1.00
C ARG A 31 -6.69 -3.69 -0.61
N ALA A 32 -7.60 -4.47 -1.19
CA ALA A 32 -9.02 -4.16 -1.21
C ALA A 32 -9.76 -4.63 0.03
N LEU A 33 -9.49 -5.85 0.51
CA LEU A 33 -10.20 -6.45 1.63
C LEU A 33 -9.43 -6.26 2.95
N PRO A 34 -10.14 -6.03 4.07
CA PRO A 34 -9.53 -6.01 5.39
C PRO A 34 -9.22 -7.43 5.90
N ASP A 35 -8.28 -7.53 6.83
CA ASP A 35 -8.04 -8.76 7.59
C ASP A 35 -9.13 -8.94 8.66
N VAL A 36 -9.62 -10.17 8.86
CA VAL A 36 -10.68 -10.47 9.83
C VAL A 36 -10.28 -10.24 11.28
N ARG A 37 -8.98 -10.30 11.59
CA ARG A 37 -8.47 -10.22 12.97
C ARG A 37 -8.51 -8.79 13.52
N ASP A 38 -8.28 -7.80 12.67
CA ASP A 38 -8.20 -6.39 13.07
C ASP A 38 -9.15 -5.47 12.28
N GLY A 39 -9.80 -5.97 11.22
CA GLY A 39 -10.68 -5.17 10.36
C GLY A 39 -9.94 -4.14 9.49
N LEU A 40 -8.60 -4.19 9.43
CA LEU A 40 -7.80 -3.17 8.76
C LEU A 40 -7.31 -3.63 7.39
N LYS A 41 -7.42 -2.71 6.42
CA LYS A 41 -6.68 -2.80 5.15
C LYS A 41 -5.19 -2.49 5.39
N PRO A 42 -4.28 -2.95 4.50
CA PRO A 42 -2.85 -2.71 4.68
C PRO A 42 -2.45 -1.24 4.82
N VAL A 43 -3.12 -0.31 4.11
CA VAL A 43 -2.83 1.13 4.24
C VAL A 43 -3.15 1.67 5.64
N HIS A 44 -4.30 1.29 6.22
CA HIS A 44 -4.69 1.74 7.57
C HIS A 44 -3.67 1.26 8.61
N ARG A 45 -3.29 -0.01 8.55
CA ARG A 45 -2.33 -0.61 9.48
C ARG A 45 -0.96 0.08 9.42
N ARG A 46 -0.49 0.38 8.20
CA ARG A 46 0.78 1.09 7.98
C ARG A 46 0.74 2.53 8.50
N VAL A 47 -0.38 3.24 8.32
CA VAL A 47 -0.56 4.59 8.86
C VAL A 47 -0.52 4.59 10.38
N LEU A 48 -1.32 3.73 11.03
CA LEU A 48 -1.38 3.65 12.50
C LEU A 48 -0.03 3.21 13.08
N PHE A 49 0.65 2.25 12.45
CA PHE A 49 1.98 1.83 12.86
C PHE A 49 3.03 2.93 12.68
N GLY A 50 3.03 3.65 11.54
CA GLY A 50 3.92 4.79 11.33
C GLY A 50 3.70 5.91 12.35
N MET A 51 2.45 6.18 12.73
CA MET A 51 2.13 7.13 13.81
C MET A 51 2.65 6.65 15.16
N HIS A 52 2.52 5.36 15.48
CA HIS A 52 3.05 4.76 16.70
C HIS A 52 4.58 4.91 16.78
N GLU A 53 5.29 4.56 15.72
CA GLU A 53 6.76 4.66 15.64
C GLU A 53 7.26 6.11 15.72
N LEU A 54 6.50 7.06 15.16
CA LEU A 54 6.77 8.49 15.32
C LEU A 54 6.43 9.02 16.72
N GLY A 55 5.86 8.20 17.61
CA GLY A 55 5.42 8.61 18.93
C GLY A 55 4.23 9.57 18.92
N VAL A 56 3.41 9.56 17.86
CA VAL A 56 2.16 10.33 17.78
C VAL A 56 1.08 9.57 18.57
N ARG A 57 1.03 9.84 19.87
CA ARG A 57 0.04 9.30 20.82
C ARG A 57 -1.02 10.36 21.11
N SER A 58 -2.16 9.94 21.67
CA SER A 58 -3.24 10.85 22.07
C SER A 58 -2.80 11.93 23.07
N THR A 59 -1.75 11.66 23.86
CA THR A 59 -1.17 12.59 24.84
C THR A 59 -0.09 13.51 24.27
N SER A 60 0.35 13.27 23.05
CA SER A 60 1.44 14.03 22.41
C SER A 60 0.89 15.16 21.53
N ALA A 61 1.67 16.23 21.37
CA ALA A 61 1.33 17.32 20.45
C ALA A 61 1.23 16.82 19.00
N HIS A 62 0.30 17.38 18.24
CA HIS A 62 0.11 17.02 16.84
C HIS A 62 1.36 17.28 15.99
N LYS A 63 1.56 16.42 14.98
CA LYS A 63 2.59 16.59 13.95
C LYS A 63 1.93 16.88 12.61
N LYS A 64 2.64 17.59 11.74
CA LYS A 64 2.18 17.88 10.36
C LYS A 64 1.88 16.57 9.62
N SER A 65 0.74 16.50 8.93
CA SER A 65 0.31 15.33 8.16
C SER A 65 1.36 14.86 7.16
N ALA A 66 2.03 15.80 6.46
CA ALA A 66 3.10 15.49 5.52
C ALA A 66 4.27 14.69 6.16
N ARG A 67 4.55 14.91 7.45
CA ARG A 67 5.58 14.15 8.17
C ARG A 67 5.15 12.70 8.40
N ILE A 68 3.88 12.47 8.74
CA ILE A 68 3.33 11.12 8.94
C ILE A 68 3.29 10.38 7.59
N VAL A 69 2.80 11.04 6.54
CA VAL A 69 2.76 10.48 5.19
C VAL A 69 4.17 10.11 4.70
N GLY A 70 5.15 11.01 4.85
CA GLY A 70 6.53 10.75 4.46
C GLY A 70 7.17 9.56 5.17
N GLU A 71 6.93 9.41 6.47
CA GLU A 71 7.40 8.24 7.24
C GLU A 71 6.78 6.94 6.73
N VAL A 72 5.47 6.93 6.51
CA VAL A 72 4.74 5.73 6.04
C VAL A 72 5.21 5.34 4.64
N LEU A 73 5.42 6.30 3.75
CA LEU A 73 5.94 6.03 2.41
C LEU A 73 7.38 5.50 2.43
N GLY A 74 8.26 6.15 3.19
CA GLY A 74 9.67 5.82 3.21
C GLY A 74 9.97 4.43 3.77
N LYS A 75 9.11 3.90 4.64
CA LYS A 75 9.38 2.64 5.35
C LYS A 75 8.39 1.52 5.06
N TYR A 76 7.12 1.83 4.79
CA TYR A 76 6.07 0.82 4.89
C TYR A 76 5.13 0.74 3.67
N HIS A 77 4.99 1.81 2.88
CA HIS A 77 3.98 1.90 1.83
C HIS A 77 4.57 2.43 0.50
N PRO A 78 5.01 1.54 -0.42
CA PRO A 78 5.69 1.93 -1.66
C PRO A 78 4.72 2.34 -2.77
N HIS A 79 3.73 3.18 -2.45
CA HIS A 79 2.72 3.68 -3.39
C HIS A 79 2.57 5.20 -3.23
N GLY A 80 1.59 5.82 -3.91
CA GLY A 80 1.43 7.27 -3.91
C GLY A 80 1.09 7.86 -2.52
N ASP A 81 1.62 9.05 -2.24
CA ASP A 81 1.36 9.86 -1.05
C ASP A 81 -0.13 10.16 -0.86
N THR A 82 -0.84 10.49 -1.94
CA THR A 82 -2.28 10.76 -1.93
C THR A 82 -3.06 9.62 -1.30
N SER A 83 -2.73 8.36 -1.62
CA SER A 83 -3.45 7.21 -1.09
C SER A 83 -3.31 7.06 0.44
N VAL A 84 -2.16 7.43 0.98
CA VAL A 84 -1.89 7.41 2.43
C VAL A 84 -2.60 8.58 3.11
N TYR A 85 -2.51 9.77 2.52
CA TYR A 85 -3.15 10.97 3.05
C TYR A 85 -4.67 10.84 3.08
N ASP A 86 -5.28 10.44 1.97
CA ASP A 86 -6.74 10.27 1.86
C ASP A 86 -7.25 9.19 2.83
N SER A 87 -6.50 8.10 2.99
CA SER A 87 -6.82 7.07 3.98
C SER A 87 -6.80 7.63 5.40
N MET A 88 -5.78 8.43 5.74
CA MET A 88 -5.66 9.06 7.06
C MET A 88 -6.78 10.08 7.30
N VAL A 89 -7.10 10.91 6.30
CA VAL A 89 -8.21 11.85 6.37
C VAL A 89 -9.51 11.08 6.58
N ARG A 90 -9.78 10.03 5.79
CA ARG A 90 -11.02 9.24 5.89
C ARG A 90 -11.20 8.58 7.25
N MET A 91 -10.13 8.11 7.89
CA MET A 91 -10.19 7.55 9.24
C MET A 91 -10.44 8.59 10.34
N ALA A 92 -10.21 9.88 10.06
CA ALA A 92 -10.41 10.97 11.02
C ALA A 92 -11.79 11.64 10.93
N GLN A 93 -12.63 11.24 9.98
CA GLN A 93 -13.96 11.82 9.76
C GLN A 93 -14.97 11.19 10.73
N GLU A 94 -15.77 12.03 11.39
CA GLU A 94 -16.74 11.60 12.42
C GLU A 94 -18.12 11.22 11.87
N TRP A 95 -18.40 11.57 10.62
CA TRP A 95 -19.72 11.42 9.96
C TRP A 95 -19.92 10.09 9.23
#